data_AF-A0A5F8H776-F1
#
_entry.id   AF-A0A5F8H776-F1
#
_cell.length_a   1.000
_cell.length_b   1.000
_cell.length_c   1.000
_cell.angle_alpha   90.00
_cell.angle_beta   90.00
_cell.angle_gamma   90.00
#
_symmetry.space_group_name_H-M   'P 1'
#
loop_
_entity.id
_entity.type
_entity.pdbx_description
1 polymer ?
#
loop_
_entity_poly.entity_id
_entity_poly.type
_entity_poly.pdbx_seq_one_letter_code
_entity_poly.pdbx_strand_id
1 'polypeptide(L)'
;MWALSALSSYLRDQYCYRRRLMLTRLDLTASAFHWTDRAQSQGAAMTNVLKPLRQGLAPESAISLAHVLASRADLSRLVPATGRAARLVTCCPINKVLMGPVPDRGGRPNELEAPMPSWQSRREAGHQRWGRKKKRR
;
A
#
# COMPACT_ATOMS: atom_id res chain seq x y z
N MET A 1 14.89 -26.02 22.73
CA MET A 1 14.99 -24.61 23.18
C MET A 1 15.75 -23.71 22.21
N TRP A 2 16.94 -24.10 21.72
CA TRP A 2 17.76 -23.29 20.80
C TRP A 2 17.07 -22.85 19.49
N ALA A 3 16.30 -23.76 18.87
CA ALA A 3 15.59 -23.45 17.62
C ALA A 3 14.52 -22.35 17.80
N LEU A 4 13.82 -22.34 18.94
CA LEU A 4 12.77 -21.37 19.22
C LEU A 4 13.36 -19.98 19.53
N SER A 5 14.46 -19.92 20.28
CA SER A 5 15.17 -18.66 20.53
C SER A 5 15.77 -18.08 19.25
N ALA A 6 16.34 -18.93 18.39
CA ALA A 6 16.86 -18.51 17.08
C ALA A 6 15.75 -17.94 16.19
N LEU A 7 14.61 -18.65 16.09
CA LEU A 7 13.45 -18.16 15.35
C LEU A 7 12.92 -16.85 15.92
N SER A 8 12.81 -16.73 17.24
CA SER A 8 12.37 -15.50 17.90
C SER A 8 13.29 -14.32 17.58
N SER A 9 14.61 -14.53 17.60
CA SER A 9 15.58 -13.49 17.21
C SER A 9 15.36 -13.04 15.77
N TYR A 10 15.29 -13.99 14.83
CA TYR A 10 15.09 -13.69 13.42
C TYR A 10 13.79 -12.90 13.16
N LEU A 11 12.68 -13.31 13.79
CA LEU A 11 11.40 -12.62 13.67
C LEU A 11 11.44 -11.21 14.27
N ARG A 12 12.14 -11.01 15.38
CA ARG A 12 12.34 -9.69 15.99
C ARG A 12 13.14 -8.76 15.08
N ASP A 13 14.19 -9.28 14.44
CA ASP A 13 15.00 -8.50 13.50
C ASP A 13 14.18 -8.07 12.27
N GLN A 14 13.43 -9.01 11.68
CA GLN A 14 12.51 -8.72 10.57
C GLN A 14 11.45 -7.67 10.96
N TYR A 15 10.87 -7.80 12.14
CA TYR A 15 9.88 -6.85 12.64
C TYR A 15 10.50 -5.47 12.92
N CYS A 16 11.71 -5.41 13.47
CA CYS A 16 12.47 -4.17 13.66
C CYS A 16 12.71 -3.47 12.31
N TYR A 17 13.12 -4.19 11.27
CA TYR A 17 13.32 -3.62 9.94
C TYR A 17 12.03 -3.01 9.37
N ARG A 18 10.90 -3.72 9.48
CA ARG A 18 9.58 -3.21 9.05
C ARG A 18 9.17 -1.96 9.84
N ARG A 19 9.43 -1.92 11.15
CA ARG A 19 9.16 -0.74 11.99
C ARG A 19 10.03 0.45 11.57
N ARG A 20 11.33 0.24 11.31
CA ARG A 20 12.22 1.31 10.79
C ARG A 20 11.66 1.92 9.51
N LEU A 21 11.25 1.09 8.55
CA LEU A 21 10.63 1.56 7.31
C LEU A 21 9.38 2.41 7.59
N MET A 22 8.48 1.96 8.47
CA MET A 22 7.26 2.71 8.81
C MET A 22 7.58 4.05 9.48
N LEU A 23 8.57 4.10 10.36
CA LEU A 23 9.02 5.33 11.01
C LEU A 23 9.64 6.31 10.00
N THR A 24 10.49 5.82 9.11
CA THR A 24 11.04 6.64 8.02
C THR A 24 9.94 7.18 7.11
N ARG A 25 8.94 6.36 6.78
CA ARG A 25 7.78 6.80 5.98
C ARG A 25 6.98 7.89 6.70
N LEU A 26 6.80 7.76 8.01
CA LEU A 26 6.16 8.79 8.82
C LEU A 26 6.97 10.10 8.77
N ASP A 27 8.28 10.03 8.95
CA ASP A 27 9.17 11.20 8.92
C ASP A 27 9.13 11.92 7.57
N LEU A 28 9.16 11.17 6.47
CA LEU A 28 9.04 11.72 5.11
C LEU A 28 7.65 12.34 4.87
N THR A 29 6.59 11.69 5.36
CA THR A 29 5.22 12.22 5.22
C THR A 29 5.05 13.52 6.01
N ALA A 30 5.59 13.58 7.24
CA ALA A 30 5.60 14.79 8.04
C ALA A 30 6.40 15.91 7.36
N SER A 31 7.55 15.56 6.77
CA SER A 31 8.43 16.51 6.08
C SER A 31 7.79 17.10 4.82
N ALA A 32 7.03 16.28 4.07
CA ALA A 32 6.35 16.71 2.84
C ALA A 32 5.34 17.82 3.07
N PHE A 33 4.75 17.94 4.27
CA PHE A 33 3.87 19.06 4.58
C PHE A 33 4.59 20.41 4.51
N HIS A 34 5.89 20.48 4.80
CA HIS A 34 6.66 21.72 4.73
C HIS A 34 6.92 22.22 3.30
N TRP A 35 6.51 21.49 2.27
CA TRP A 35 6.73 21.86 0.87
C TRP A 35 5.69 22.85 0.31
N THR A 36 4.70 23.26 1.12
CA THR A 36 3.70 24.25 0.71
C THR A 36 3.86 25.54 1.53
N ASP A 37 3.76 26.70 0.89
CA ASP A 37 3.89 28.02 1.55
C ASP A 37 2.95 28.17 2.75
N ARG A 38 1.72 27.67 2.61
CA ARG A 38 0.71 27.69 3.69
C ARG A 38 1.18 26.91 4.92
N ALA A 39 1.77 25.74 4.73
CA ALA A 39 2.22 24.88 5.81
C ALA A 39 3.59 25.31 6.37
N GLN A 40 4.41 26.04 5.61
CA GLN A 40 5.67 26.60 6.09
C GLN A 40 5.42 27.54 7.29
N SER A 41 4.37 28.38 7.22
CA SER A 41 3.94 29.26 8.32
C SER A 41 3.54 28.50 9.60
N GLN A 42 3.02 27.28 9.46
CA GLN A 42 2.58 26.42 10.55
C GLN A 42 3.62 25.35 10.92
N GLY A 43 4.80 25.37 10.26
CA GLY A 43 5.78 24.30 10.36
C GLY A 43 6.30 24.11 11.77
N ALA A 44 6.59 25.19 12.48
CA ALA A 44 7.05 25.12 13.87
C ALA A 44 5.99 24.52 14.80
N ALA A 45 4.72 24.91 14.66
CA ALA A 45 3.62 24.37 15.45
C ALA A 45 3.44 22.87 15.19
N MET A 46 3.48 22.44 13.92
CA MET A 46 3.38 21.03 13.54
C MET A 46 4.55 20.20 14.08
N THR A 47 5.79 20.69 13.95
CA THR A 47 6.97 20.01 14.49
C THR A 47 6.91 19.87 16.00
N ASN A 48 6.43 20.89 16.72
CA ASN A 48 6.27 20.84 18.18
C ASN A 48 5.28 19.75 18.63
N VAL A 49 4.23 19.49 17.84
CA VAL A 49 3.27 18.41 18.13
C VAL A 49 3.81 17.04 17.74
N LEU A 50 4.44 16.90 16.56
CA LEU A 50 4.87 15.61 16.03
C LEU A 50 6.15 15.08 16.68
N LYS A 51 7.10 15.95 17.04
CA LYS A 51 8.39 15.57 17.62
C LYS A 51 8.28 14.70 18.89
N PRO A 52 7.48 15.04 19.92
CA PRO A 52 7.36 14.20 21.11
C PRO A 52 6.72 12.84 20.78
N LEU A 53 5.71 12.80 19.91
CA LEU A 53 5.10 11.56 19.46
C LEU A 53 6.12 10.67 18.74
N ARG A 54 6.93 11.27 17.86
CA ARG A 54 7.96 10.55 17.11
C ARG A 54 9.08 10.01 18.00
N GLN A 55 9.47 10.73 19.05
CA GLN A 55 10.47 10.31 20.04
C GLN A 55 10.00 9.09 20.86
N GLY A 56 8.70 8.99 21.13
CA GLY A 56 8.12 7.81 21.80
C GLY A 56 8.08 6.55 20.93
N LEU A 57 8.35 6.65 19.63
CA LEU A 57 8.29 5.53 18.69
C LEU A 57 9.68 4.95 18.41
N ALA A 58 9.98 3.82 19.04
CA ALA A 58 11.20 3.04 18.80
C ALA A 58 10.99 1.95 17.72
N PRO A 59 12.00 1.64 16.89
CA PRO A 59 11.94 0.49 15.99
C PRO A 59 11.99 -0.85 16.73
N GLU A 60 12.56 -0.89 17.93
CA GLU A 60 12.64 -2.07 18.78
C GLU A 60 11.27 -2.46 19.33
N SER A 61 10.98 -3.76 19.34
CA SER A 61 9.74 -4.29 19.91
C SER A 61 9.88 -4.57 21.39
N ALA A 62 8.94 -4.09 22.20
CA ALA A 62 8.79 -4.50 23.60
C ALA A 62 8.25 -5.95 23.76
N ILE A 63 7.80 -6.57 22.66
CA ILE A 63 7.24 -7.91 22.64
C ILE A 63 8.38 -8.94 22.78
N SER A 64 8.31 -9.75 23.83
CA SER A 64 9.23 -10.89 24.04
C SER A 64 8.61 -12.21 23.61
N LEU A 65 9.43 -13.27 23.50
CA LEU A 65 8.95 -14.63 23.21
C LEU A 65 7.90 -15.09 24.22
N ALA A 66 8.05 -14.74 25.51
CA ALA A 66 7.08 -15.07 26.54
C ALA A 66 5.71 -14.43 26.27
N HIS A 67 5.66 -13.19 25.77
CA HIS A 67 4.41 -12.54 25.39
C HIS A 67 3.73 -13.27 24.22
N VAL A 68 4.50 -13.76 23.25
CA VAL A 68 3.97 -14.52 22.11
C VAL A 68 3.42 -15.87 22.58
N LEU A 69 4.14 -16.59 23.44
CA LEU A 69 3.69 -17.88 23.97
C LEU A 69 2.48 -17.75 24.92
N ALA A 70 2.40 -16.65 25.66
CA ALA A 70 1.26 -16.35 26.52
C ALA A 70 0.03 -15.85 25.74
N SER A 71 0.20 -15.45 24.47
CA SER A 71 -0.92 -14.98 23.65
C SER A 71 -1.89 -16.13 23.35
N ARG A 72 -3.16 -15.95 23.70
CA ARG A 72 -4.24 -16.86 23.30
C ARG A 72 -4.53 -16.69 21.80
N ALA A 73 -5.15 -17.69 21.19
CA ALA A 73 -5.40 -17.77 19.74
C ALA A 73 -6.01 -16.48 19.14
N ASP A 74 -6.81 -15.74 19.91
CA ASP A 74 -7.54 -14.54 19.45
C ASP A 74 -6.65 -13.35 19.05
N LEU A 75 -5.39 -13.28 19.53
CA LEU A 75 -4.46 -12.19 19.16
C LEU A 75 -3.82 -12.38 17.78
N SER A 76 -3.91 -13.58 17.20
CA SER A 76 -3.44 -13.84 15.83
C SER A 76 -4.42 -13.32 14.76
N ARG A 77 -5.61 -12.87 15.16
CA ARG A 77 -6.64 -12.38 14.25
C ARG A 77 -6.27 -10.99 13.75
N LEU A 78 -5.74 -10.93 12.54
CA LEU A 78 -5.45 -9.69 11.84
C LEU A 78 -6.77 -8.93 11.59
N VAL A 79 -6.99 -7.87 12.35
CA VAL A 79 -8.12 -6.95 12.11
C VAL A 79 -7.67 -5.92 11.08
N PRO A 80 -8.44 -5.69 9.99
CA PRO A 80 -8.11 -4.66 9.02
C PRO A 80 -7.99 -3.29 9.69
N ALA A 81 -6.85 -2.62 9.48
CA ALA A 81 -6.60 -1.28 10.02
C ALA A 81 -7.61 -0.22 9.51
N THR A 82 -8.26 -0.49 8.38
CA THR A 82 -9.31 0.35 7.77
C THR A 82 -10.72 -0.09 8.13
N GLY A 83 -10.86 -1.14 8.96
CA GLY A 83 -12.14 -1.71 9.34
C GLY A 83 -12.98 -0.76 10.20
N ARG A 84 -14.27 -1.05 10.29
CA ARG A 84 -15.24 -0.24 11.05
C ARG A 84 -14.78 -0.02 12.50
N ALA A 85 -14.35 -1.09 13.17
CA ALA A 85 -13.85 -1.02 14.55
C ALA A 85 -12.63 -0.09 14.70
N ALA A 86 -11.66 -0.19 13.79
CA ALA A 86 -10.49 0.68 13.79
C ALA A 86 -10.86 2.16 13.54
N ARG A 87 -11.82 2.41 12.63
CA ARG A 87 -12.32 3.76 12.33
C ARG A 87 -13.14 4.38 13.45
N LEU A 88 -13.86 3.58 14.24
CA LEU A 88 -14.60 4.08 15.41
C LEU A 88 -13.66 4.69 16.45
N VAL A 89 -12.44 4.16 16.58
CA VAL A 89 -11.46 4.64 17.57
C VAL A 89 -10.52 5.70 16.98
N THR A 90 -10.37 5.74 15.65
CA THR A 90 -9.51 6.71 14.94
C THR A 90 -10.30 7.84 14.26
N CYS A 91 -11.57 8.03 14.61
CA CYS A 91 -12.38 9.14 14.11
C CYS A 91 -11.79 10.48 14.55
N CYS A 92 -11.62 11.40 13.60
CA CYS A 92 -11.07 12.72 13.88
C CYS A 92 -11.79 13.79 13.04
N PRO A 93 -11.60 15.09 13.32
CA PRO A 93 -12.24 16.16 12.55
C PRO A 93 -11.94 16.12 11.04
N ILE A 94 -10.89 15.42 10.63
CA ILE A 94 -10.54 15.19 9.22
C ILE A 94 -11.23 13.92 8.69
N ASN A 95 -11.17 12.80 9.41
CA ASN A 95 -11.84 11.54 9.07
C ASN A 95 -13.15 11.39 9.83
N LYS A 96 -14.13 12.23 9.51
CA LYS A 96 -15.45 12.27 10.18
C LYS A 96 -16.40 11.16 9.71
N VAL A 97 -16.31 10.77 8.45
CA VAL A 97 -17.32 9.92 7.82
C VAL A 97 -16.87 8.46 7.80
N LEU A 98 -17.64 7.60 8.47
CA LEU A 98 -17.56 6.16 8.33
C LEU A 98 -18.46 5.75 7.16
N MET A 99 -17.86 5.34 6.04
CA MET A 99 -18.61 4.81 4.91
C MET A 99 -19.39 3.58 5.36
N GLY A 100 -20.70 3.58 5.10
CA GLY A 100 -21.56 2.41 5.33
C GLY A 100 -21.20 1.23 4.43
N PRO A 101 -21.99 0.14 4.43
CA PRO A 101 -21.79 -0.96 3.49
C PRO A 101 -21.75 -0.40 2.06
N VAL A 102 -20.58 -0.52 1.42
CA VAL A 102 -20.36 -0.09 0.04
C VAL A 102 -20.79 -1.25 -0.86
N PRO A 103 -21.76 -1.06 -1.76
CA PRO A 103 -22.13 -2.08 -2.73
C PRO A 103 -20.91 -2.56 -3.51
N ASP A 104 -20.86 -3.83 -3.86
CA ASP A 104 -19.81 -4.35 -4.72
C ASP A 104 -19.75 -3.48 -5.99
N ARG A 105 -18.60 -2.87 -6.25
CA ARG A 105 -18.43 -1.97 -7.40
C ARG A 105 -18.12 -2.72 -8.69
N GLY A 106 -18.18 -4.05 -8.63
CA GLY A 106 -17.95 -4.93 -9.77
C GLY A 106 -16.50 -4.91 -10.24
N GLY A 107 -16.18 -5.82 -11.17
CA GLY A 107 -14.87 -5.89 -11.80
C GLY A 107 -13.90 -6.86 -11.13
N ARG A 108 -14.41 -7.92 -10.48
CA ARG A 108 -13.54 -9.07 -10.22
C ARG A 108 -13.00 -9.52 -11.58
N PRO A 109 -11.68 -9.71 -11.74
CA PRO A 109 -11.10 -10.11 -13.01
C PRO A 109 -11.77 -11.34 -13.62
N ASN A 110 -12.34 -12.21 -12.79
CA ASN A 110 -13.04 -13.43 -13.17
C ASN A 110 -14.50 -13.20 -13.63
N GLU A 111 -15.07 -12.02 -13.39
CA GLU A 111 -16.44 -11.63 -13.78
C GLU A 111 -16.46 -10.77 -15.05
N LEU A 112 -15.28 -10.35 -15.54
CA LEU A 112 -15.13 -9.61 -16.79
C LEU A 112 -15.20 -10.60 -17.96
N GLU A 113 -16.25 -10.51 -18.76
CA GLU A 113 -16.30 -11.20 -20.05
C GLU A 113 -15.18 -10.67 -20.95
N ALA A 114 -14.37 -11.57 -21.53
CA ALA A 114 -13.28 -11.16 -22.40
C ALA A 114 -13.84 -10.42 -23.62
N PRO A 115 -13.27 -9.27 -24.02
CA PRO A 115 -13.74 -8.56 -25.21
C PRO A 115 -13.62 -9.49 -26.43
N MET A 116 -14.71 -9.56 -27.21
CA MET A 116 -14.77 -10.42 -28.39
C MET A 116 -13.61 -10.08 -29.35
N PRO A 117 -12.80 -11.06 -29.81
CA PRO A 117 -11.68 -10.78 -30.69
C PRO A 117 -12.19 -10.26 -32.04
N SER A 118 -11.57 -9.20 -32.56
CA SER A 118 -11.85 -8.71 -33.91
C SER A 118 -11.17 -9.60 -34.96
N TRP A 119 -11.96 -10.10 -35.92
CA TRP A 119 -11.44 -10.82 -37.07
C TRP A 119 -10.94 -9.83 -38.13
N GLN A 120 -9.64 -9.87 -38.44
CA GLN A 120 -9.09 -9.16 -39.60
C GLN A 120 -9.11 -10.10 -40.81
N SER A 121 -9.63 -9.64 -41.95
CA SER A 121 -9.55 -10.39 -43.20
C SER A 121 -8.09 -10.63 -43.56
N ARG A 122 -7.75 -11.89 -43.88
CA ARG A 122 -6.42 -12.27 -44.35
C ARG A 122 -6.16 -11.47 -45.62
N ARG A 123 -5.22 -10.51 -45.56
CA ARG A 123 -4.78 -9.72 -46.73
C ARG A 123 -4.50 -10.68 -47.88
N GLU A 124 -5.22 -10.52 -48.99
CA GLU A 124 -4.98 -11.26 -50.22
C GLU A 124 -3.57 -10.93 -50.71
N ALA A 125 -2.65 -11.88 -50.53
CA ALA A 125 -1.34 -11.81 -51.12
C ALA A 125 -1.44 -12.09 -52.62
N GLY A 126 -1.15 -11.08 -53.44
CA GLY A 126 -0.52 -11.29 -54.75
C GLY A 126 -1.41 -11.23 -55.99
N HIS A 127 -1.84 -10.04 -56.40
CA HIS A 127 -2.11 -9.77 -57.82
C HIS A 127 -0.81 -9.36 -58.52
N GLN A 128 -0.04 -10.33 -59.00
CA GLN A 128 0.99 -10.10 -60.01
C GLN A 128 0.29 -9.78 -61.34
N ARG A 129 0.35 -8.52 -61.78
CA ARG A 129 -0.05 -8.14 -63.15
C ARG A 129 1.12 -7.47 -63.85
N TRP A 130 1.79 -8.26 -64.67
CA TRP A 130 2.76 -7.82 -65.67
C TRP A 130 2.14 -6.75 -66.57
N GLY A 131 2.83 -5.62 -66.78
CA GLY A 131 2.26 -4.52 -67.55
C GLY A 131 3.18 -3.34 -67.86
N ARG A 132 4.09 -3.55 -68.81
CA ARG A 132 4.48 -2.60 -69.88
C ARG A 132 5.18 -1.28 -69.49
N LYS A 133 6.52 -1.31 -69.56
CA LYS A 133 7.44 -0.15 -69.68
C LYS A 133 7.06 0.72 -70.89
N LYS A 134 6.69 1.99 -70.69
CA LYS A 134 6.55 3.00 -71.76
C LYS A 134 7.85 3.82 -71.86
N LYS A 135 8.39 3.88 -73.08
CA LYS A 135 9.51 4.71 -73.54
C LYS A 135 9.20 6.20 -73.32
N ARG A 136 10.15 6.96 -72.77
CA ARG A 136 10.11 8.44 -72.78
C ARG A 136 10.69 8.96 -74.10
N ARG A 137 10.11 10.05 -74.58
CA ARG A 137 10.63 10.90 -75.66
C ARG A 137 12.00 11.45 -75.30
#